data_AF-U1X4R3-F1
#
_entry.id   AF-U1X4R3-F1
#
_cell.length_a   1.000
_cell.length_b   1.000
_cell.length_c   1.000
_cell.angle_alpha   90.00
_cell.angle_beta   90.00
_cell.angle_gamma   90.00
#
_symmetry.space_group_name_H-M   'P 1'
#
loop_
_entity.id
_entity.type
_entity.pdbx_description
1 polymer ?
#
loop_
_entity_poly.entity_id
_entity_poly.type
_entity_poly.pdbx_seq_one_letter_code
_entity_poly.pdbx_strand_id
1 'polypeptide(L)'
;MSKQYKEAWALVRTDLIRFKWGVVFTLLFSVYMSATSLLLTNHLLNENEEKLRFLSGLLDFIYLVTLPNFGFFFSRRSMRYLQEDSYTKWMMKLRTLPITIHTIALSRIMLMTVAFALNMFIFILIQATFSTELRAELSPVSIAAYTLMLTALAIMINLIYIMMELSYNGRKYMKSIFITLGIITVISIFIALSGGSLVLTVIHVAKYYPWLSAILALGVIACALMLGITGARNRIRKRDIV
;
A
#
# COMPACT_ATOMS: atom_id res chain seq x y z
N MET A 1 -10.06 10.18 -24.47
CA MET A 1 -9.77 9.56 -23.15
C MET A 1 -10.75 8.47 -22.75
N SER A 2 -12.08 8.63 -22.87
CA SER A 2 -13.05 7.67 -22.28
C SER A 2 -12.91 6.19 -22.72
N LYS A 3 -12.50 5.91 -23.97
CA LYS A 3 -12.33 4.52 -24.46
C LYS A 3 -11.22 3.76 -23.72
N GLN A 4 -10.07 4.39 -23.49
CA GLN A 4 -8.94 3.77 -22.77
C GLN A 4 -9.28 3.46 -21.31
N TYR A 5 -10.05 4.33 -20.65
CA TYR A 5 -10.51 4.10 -19.28
C TYR A 5 -11.50 2.93 -19.22
N LYS A 6 -12.41 2.83 -20.19
CA LYS A 6 -13.35 1.69 -20.27
C LYS A 6 -12.63 0.37 -20.50
N GLU A 7 -11.65 0.34 -21.41
CA GLU A 7 -10.83 -0.85 -21.67
C GLU A 7 -9.99 -1.26 -20.45
N ALA A 8 -9.36 -0.28 -19.78
CA ALA A 8 -8.60 -0.53 -18.56
C ALA A 8 -9.49 -1.07 -17.43
N TRP A 9 -10.68 -0.50 -17.25
CA TRP A 9 -11.64 -0.96 -16.26
C TRP A 9 -12.17 -2.37 -16.58
N ALA A 10 -12.37 -2.70 -17.85
CA ALA A 10 -12.76 -4.05 -18.25
C ALA A 10 -11.68 -5.08 -17.83
N LEU A 11 -10.39 -4.77 -18.01
CA LEU A 11 -9.29 -5.60 -17.54
C LEU A 11 -9.33 -5.78 -16.00
N VAL A 12 -9.51 -4.70 -15.26
CA VAL A 12 -9.62 -4.72 -13.78
C VAL A 12 -10.77 -5.63 -13.35
N ARG A 13 -11.94 -5.50 -13.97
CA ARG A 13 -13.11 -6.33 -13.65
C ARG A 13 -12.84 -7.81 -13.91
N THR A 14 -12.23 -8.14 -15.04
CA THR A 14 -11.86 -9.53 -15.36
C THR A 14 -10.88 -10.10 -14.34
N ASP A 15 -9.88 -9.31 -13.92
CA ASP A 15 -8.92 -9.72 -12.90
C ASP A 15 -9.58 -9.92 -11.53
N LEU A 16 -10.48 -9.03 -11.10
CA LEU A 16 -11.22 -9.17 -9.84
C LEU A 16 -12.07 -10.44 -9.80
N ILE A 17 -12.80 -10.74 -10.88
CA ILE A 17 -13.61 -11.97 -10.98
C ILE A 17 -12.70 -13.21 -10.93
N ARG A 18 -11.56 -13.16 -11.61
CA ARG A 18 -10.59 -14.26 -11.63
C ARG A 18 -9.96 -14.49 -10.26
N PHE A 19 -9.78 -13.43 -9.46
CA PHE A 19 -9.14 -13.48 -8.16
C PHE A 19 -10.13 -13.43 -6.99
N LYS A 20 -11.39 -13.85 -7.16
CA LYS A 20 -12.44 -13.79 -6.12
C LYS A 20 -12.00 -14.30 -4.74
N TRP A 21 -11.32 -15.45 -4.67
CA TRP A 21 -10.78 -16.00 -3.42
C TRP A 21 -9.61 -15.17 -2.88
N GLY A 22 -8.79 -14.67 -3.79
CA GLY A 22 -7.70 -13.75 -3.48
C GLY A 22 -8.17 -12.46 -2.82
N VAL A 23 -9.27 -11.89 -3.31
CA VAL A 23 -9.93 -10.72 -2.70
C VAL A 23 -10.34 -11.07 -1.26
N VAL A 24 -11.05 -12.18 -1.04
CA VAL A 24 -11.47 -12.61 0.31
C VAL A 24 -10.28 -12.73 1.26
N PHE A 25 -9.20 -13.42 0.86
CA PHE A 25 -8.01 -13.54 1.70
C PHE A 25 -7.33 -12.19 1.97
N THR A 26 -7.34 -11.28 1.00
CA THR A 26 -6.78 -9.93 1.17
C THR A 26 -7.59 -9.14 2.19
N LEU A 27 -8.92 -9.22 2.14
CA LEU A 27 -9.78 -8.55 3.11
C LEU A 27 -9.62 -9.15 4.52
N LEU A 28 -9.53 -10.48 4.64
CA LEU A 28 -9.24 -11.14 5.91
C LEU A 28 -7.89 -10.73 6.48
N PHE A 29 -6.87 -10.64 5.63
CA PHE A 29 -5.55 -10.14 6.03
C PHE A 29 -5.64 -8.69 6.52
N SER A 30 -6.39 -7.83 5.84
CA SER A 30 -6.59 -6.43 6.28
C SER A 30 -7.32 -6.32 7.61
N VAL A 31 -8.30 -7.18 7.88
CA VAL A 31 -8.96 -7.26 9.20
C VAL A 31 -7.96 -7.69 10.27
N TYR A 32 -7.18 -8.74 10.00
CA TYR A 32 -6.17 -9.23 10.93
C TYR A 32 -5.09 -8.19 11.24
N MET A 33 -4.55 -7.52 10.20
CA MET A 33 -3.55 -6.47 10.38
C MET A 33 -4.13 -5.24 11.08
N SER A 34 -5.41 -4.92 10.84
CA SER A 34 -6.09 -3.84 11.58
C SER A 34 -6.26 -4.19 13.06
N ALA A 35 -6.73 -5.39 13.39
CA ALA A 35 -6.89 -5.82 14.78
C ALA A 35 -5.55 -5.86 15.54
N THR A 36 -4.48 -6.38 14.91
CA THR A 36 -3.15 -6.43 15.54
C THR A 36 -2.56 -5.04 15.74
N SER A 37 -2.63 -4.16 14.75
CA SER A 37 -2.19 -2.77 14.89
C SER A 37 -3.03 -2.00 15.91
N LEU A 38 -4.34 -2.24 15.98
CA LEU A 38 -5.24 -1.62 16.96
C LEU A 38 -4.79 -1.91 18.40
N LEU A 39 -4.52 -3.18 18.71
CA LEU A 39 -4.07 -3.58 20.05
C LEU A 39 -2.77 -2.90 20.45
N LEU A 40 -1.81 -2.84 19.52
CA LEU A 40 -0.53 -2.18 19.76
C LEU A 40 -0.68 -0.67 19.92
N THR A 41 -1.47 -0.02 19.07
CA THR A 41 -1.72 1.42 19.15
C THR A 41 -2.39 1.80 20.47
N ASN A 42 -3.42 1.06 20.90
CA ASN A 42 -4.08 1.33 22.19
C ASN A 42 -3.12 1.15 23.38
N HIS A 43 -2.28 0.12 23.34
CA HIS A 43 -1.32 -0.12 24.41
C HIS A 43 -0.24 0.98 24.45
N LEU A 44 0.24 1.41 23.29
CA LEU A 44 1.24 2.47 23.15
C LEU A 44 0.75 3.85 23.56
N LEU A 45 -0.55 4.15 23.37
CA LEU A 45 -1.14 5.43 23.76
C LEU A 45 -1.50 5.49 25.25
N ASN A 46 -1.63 4.35 25.93
CA ASN A 46 -2.07 4.28 27.33
C ASN A 46 -0.91 4.22 28.35
N GLU A 47 0.26 3.68 27.98
CA GLU A 47 1.40 3.55 28.91
C GLU A 47 2.50 4.59 28.66
N ASN A 48 2.99 5.25 29.73
CA ASN A 48 4.08 6.21 29.69
C ASN A 48 5.47 5.55 29.94
N GLU A 49 6.26 5.51 28.86
CA GLU A 49 7.66 5.95 28.75
C GLU A 49 8.88 5.02 28.80
N GLU A 50 8.89 3.74 29.22
CA GLU A 50 10.16 2.96 29.10
C GLU A 50 10.10 1.56 28.48
N LYS A 51 9.03 0.78 28.70
CA LYS A 51 8.87 -0.53 28.04
C LYS A 51 8.46 -0.43 26.56
N LEU A 52 8.23 0.79 26.05
CA LEU A 52 7.58 1.02 24.76
C LEU A 52 8.53 1.13 23.55
N ARG A 53 9.86 1.18 23.72
CA ARG A 53 10.78 1.29 22.57
C ARG A 53 10.68 0.09 21.63
N PHE A 54 10.61 -1.12 22.18
CA PHE A 54 10.43 -2.32 21.37
C PHE A 54 9.04 -2.34 20.70
N LEU A 55 7.99 -1.99 21.44
CA LEU A 55 6.60 -1.99 20.96
C LEU A 55 6.37 -0.93 19.88
N SER A 56 6.97 0.25 20.01
CA SER A 56 6.92 1.32 18.98
C SER A 56 7.62 0.92 17.69
N GLY A 57 8.81 0.31 17.78
CA GLY A 57 9.49 -0.25 16.62
C GLY A 57 8.69 -1.36 15.94
N LEU A 58 8.04 -2.22 16.73
CA LEU A 58 7.17 -3.27 16.22
C LEU A 58 5.91 -2.69 15.54
N LEU A 59 5.29 -1.66 16.13
CA LEU A 59 4.15 -0.96 15.54
C LEU A 59 4.53 -0.35 14.18
N ASP A 60 5.65 0.38 14.13
CA ASP A 60 6.14 0.98 12.90
C ASP A 60 6.43 -0.07 11.83
N PHE A 61 7.07 -1.18 12.21
CA PHE A 61 7.32 -2.30 11.31
C PHE A 61 6.02 -2.88 10.76
N ILE A 62 5.03 -3.13 11.63
CA ILE A 62 3.72 -3.64 11.24
C ILE A 62 3.06 -2.68 10.24
N TYR A 63 3.04 -1.37 10.50
CA TYR A 63 2.45 -0.40 9.58
C TYR A 63 3.21 -0.35 8.24
N LEU A 64 4.54 -0.28 8.28
CA LEU A 64 5.37 -0.20 7.07
C LEU A 64 5.31 -1.46 6.21
N VAL A 65 5.06 -2.63 6.81
CA VAL A 65 4.80 -3.87 6.05
C VAL A 65 3.35 -3.93 5.58
N THR A 66 2.39 -3.52 6.39
CA THR A 66 0.95 -3.65 6.09
C THR A 66 0.51 -2.71 4.98
N LEU A 67 0.86 -1.43 5.08
CA LEU A 67 0.36 -0.37 4.19
C LEU A 67 0.69 -0.64 2.71
N PRO A 68 1.90 -1.10 2.34
CA PRO A 68 2.20 -1.48 0.97
C PRO A 68 1.44 -2.71 0.49
N ASN A 69 1.02 -3.62 1.37
CA ASN A 69 0.25 -4.79 0.97
C ASN A 69 -1.20 -4.45 0.61
N PHE A 70 -1.73 -3.33 1.11
CA PHE A 70 -3.12 -2.92 0.83
C PHE A 70 -3.41 -2.62 -0.64
N GLY A 71 -2.41 -2.24 -1.43
CA GLY A 71 -2.60 -1.99 -2.86
C GLY A 71 -2.54 -3.26 -3.73
N PHE A 72 -2.43 -4.46 -3.14
CA PHE A 72 -2.38 -5.71 -3.88
C PHE A 72 -3.46 -6.68 -3.44
N PHE A 73 -4.04 -7.40 -4.41
CA PHE A 73 -4.81 -8.60 -4.12
C PHE A 73 -3.90 -9.82 -4.13
N PHE A 74 -4.10 -10.70 -3.15
CA PHE A 74 -3.55 -12.05 -3.24
C PHE A 74 -4.07 -12.74 -4.49
N SER A 75 -3.19 -13.39 -5.24
CA SER A 75 -3.56 -14.13 -6.44
C SER A 75 -2.61 -15.30 -6.64
N ARG A 76 -3.05 -16.33 -7.36
CA ARG A 76 -2.14 -17.42 -7.78
C ARG A 76 -0.92 -16.87 -8.52
N ARG A 77 -1.08 -15.79 -9.28
CA ARG A 77 0.02 -15.11 -9.98
C ARG A 77 1.03 -14.51 -9.00
N SER A 78 0.55 -13.88 -7.92
CA SER A 78 1.41 -13.34 -6.86
C SER A 78 1.95 -14.39 -5.90
N MET A 79 1.57 -15.67 -5.99
CA MET A 79 2.19 -16.75 -5.21
C MET A 79 3.13 -17.60 -6.05
N ARG A 80 2.86 -17.72 -7.36
CA ARG A 80 3.68 -18.49 -8.30
C ARG A 80 4.90 -17.76 -8.85
N TYR A 81 5.11 -16.47 -8.55
CA TYR A 81 6.35 -15.79 -8.97
C TYR A 81 7.62 -16.44 -8.39
N LEU A 82 7.47 -17.18 -7.28
CA LEU A 82 8.51 -17.98 -6.64
C LEU A 82 8.97 -19.17 -7.49
N GLN A 83 8.05 -19.77 -8.26
CA GLN A 83 8.28 -21.01 -9.02
C GLN A 83 8.35 -20.76 -10.53
N GLU A 84 7.66 -19.74 -11.03
CA GLU A 84 7.54 -19.42 -12.46
C GLU A 84 7.75 -17.93 -12.73
N ASP A 85 8.24 -17.56 -13.93
CA ASP A 85 8.30 -16.16 -14.37
C ASP A 85 6.91 -15.62 -14.75
N SER A 86 6.05 -15.53 -13.73
CA SER A 86 4.63 -15.19 -13.84
C SER A 86 4.41 -13.75 -14.32
N TYR A 87 5.35 -12.84 -14.06
CA TYR A 87 5.27 -11.45 -14.47
C TYR A 87 5.61 -11.27 -15.96
N THR A 88 6.64 -11.96 -16.47
CA THR A 88 6.99 -11.93 -17.90
C THR A 88 5.93 -12.59 -18.76
N LYS A 89 5.41 -13.76 -18.35
CA LYS A 89 4.30 -14.45 -19.05
C LYS A 89 3.05 -13.57 -19.16
N TRP A 90 2.70 -12.86 -18.10
CA TRP A 90 1.56 -11.94 -18.11
C TRP A 90 1.80 -10.73 -19.03
N MET A 91 3.00 -10.16 -19.01
CA MET A 91 3.33 -9.03 -19.88
C MET A 91 3.30 -9.42 -21.37
N MET A 92 3.80 -10.61 -21.72
CA MET A 92 3.67 -11.17 -23.08
C MET A 92 2.21 -11.25 -23.50
N LYS A 93 1.35 -11.84 -22.66
CA LYS A 93 -0.09 -11.95 -22.93
C LYS A 93 -0.76 -10.59 -23.14
N LEU A 94 -0.39 -9.57 -22.37
CA LEU A 94 -0.98 -8.24 -22.54
C LEU A 94 -0.50 -7.53 -23.80
N ARG A 95 0.74 -7.77 -24.24
CA ARG A 95 1.26 -7.19 -25.50
C ARG A 95 0.66 -7.82 -26.76
N THR A 96 0.14 -9.05 -26.67
CA THR A 96 -0.57 -9.67 -27.81
C THR A 96 -1.99 -9.16 -27.99
N LEU A 97 -2.54 -8.45 -26.99
CA LEU A 97 -3.87 -7.85 -27.10
C LEU A 97 -3.78 -6.53 -27.89
N PRO A 98 -4.82 -6.16 -28.68
CA PRO A 98 -4.86 -4.91 -29.42
C PRO A 98 -5.20 -3.72 -28.49
N ILE A 99 -4.40 -3.54 -27.43
CA ILE A 99 -4.57 -2.50 -26.41
C ILE A 99 -3.30 -1.66 -26.30
N THR A 100 -3.46 -0.38 -25.96
CA THR A 100 -2.31 0.51 -25.83
C THR A 100 -1.53 0.22 -24.53
N ILE A 101 -0.22 0.49 -24.54
CA ILE A 101 0.62 0.43 -23.33
C ILE A 101 0.06 1.33 -22.21
N HIS A 102 -0.54 2.46 -22.58
CA HIS A 102 -1.20 3.35 -21.63
C HIS A 102 -2.38 2.65 -20.92
N THR A 103 -3.21 1.90 -21.66
CA THR A 103 -4.32 1.11 -21.10
C THR A 103 -3.82 0.08 -20.09
N ILE A 104 -2.67 -0.58 -20.37
CA ILE A 104 -2.05 -1.56 -19.45
C ILE A 104 -1.54 -0.88 -18.17
N ALA A 105 -0.86 0.25 -18.29
CA ALA A 105 -0.39 1.00 -17.12
C ALA A 105 -1.58 1.48 -16.27
N LEU A 106 -2.61 2.04 -16.91
CA LEU A 106 -3.81 2.53 -16.27
C LEU A 106 -4.57 1.42 -15.54
N SER A 107 -4.73 0.24 -16.16
CA SER A 107 -5.44 -0.89 -15.52
C SER A 107 -4.71 -1.37 -14.27
N ARG A 108 -3.37 -1.36 -14.26
CA ARG A 108 -2.59 -1.76 -13.08
C ARG A 108 -2.74 -0.77 -11.93
N ILE A 109 -2.67 0.53 -12.23
CA ILE A 109 -2.90 1.59 -11.23
C ILE A 109 -4.33 1.53 -10.70
N MET A 110 -5.33 1.37 -11.58
CA MET A 110 -6.74 1.25 -11.18
C MET A 110 -6.97 0.03 -10.27
N LEU A 111 -6.40 -1.13 -10.60
CA LEU A 111 -6.53 -2.33 -9.77
C LEU A 111 -5.92 -2.11 -8.38
N MET A 112 -4.76 -1.45 -8.31
CA MET A 112 -4.12 -1.06 -7.05
C MET A 112 -5.00 -0.09 -6.27
N THR A 113 -5.57 0.93 -6.91
CA THR A 113 -6.47 1.89 -6.26
C THR A 113 -7.71 1.20 -5.69
N VAL A 114 -8.29 0.23 -6.41
CA VAL A 114 -9.45 -0.54 -5.91
C VAL A 114 -9.06 -1.40 -4.71
N ALA A 115 -7.95 -2.14 -4.80
CA ALA A 115 -7.44 -2.94 -3.67
C ALA A 115 -7.20 -2.05 -2.45
N PHE A 116 -6.49 -0.95 -2.67
CA PHE A 116 -6.12 -0.01 -1.64
C PHE A 116 -7.35 0.60 -0.97
N ALA A 117 -8.31 1.09 -1.75
CA ALA A 117 -9.54 1.68 -1.21
C ALA A 117 -10.30 0.69 -0.32
N LEU A 118 -10.46 -0.57 -0.75
CA LEU A 118 -11.16 -1.59 0.03
C LEU A 118 -10.42 -1.95 1.32
N ASN A 119 -9.11 -2.21 1.23
CA ASN A 119 -8.31 -2.62 2.38
C ASN A 119 -8.12 -1.47 3.38
N MET A 120 -7.81 -0.27 2.91
CA MET A 120 -7.65 0.91 3.75
C MET A 120 -8.97 1.31 4.41
N PHE A 121 -10.11 1.19 3.70
CA PHE A 121 -11.41 1.45 4.29
C PHE A 121 -11.71 0.51 5.46
N ILE A 122 -11.49 -0.79 5.31
CA ILE A 122 -11.65 -1.76 6.42
C ILE A 122 -10.69 -1.45 7.55
N PHE A 123 -9.42 -1.17 7.23
CA PHE A 123 -8.39 -0.89 8.21
C PHE A 123 -8.77 0.30 9.09
N ILE A 124 -9.16 1.42 8.47
CA ILE A 124 -9.54 2.65 9.16
C ILE A 124 -10.88 2.50 9.86
N LEU A 125 -11.85 1.78 9.28
CA LEU A 125 -13.12 1.52 9.93
C LEU A 125 -12.90 0.84 11.28
N ILE A 126 -12.13 -0.25 11.31
CA ILE A 126 -11.83 -0.99 12.55
C ILE A 126 -11.07 -0.09 13.55
N GLN A 127 -10.04 0.62 13.08
CA GLN A 127 -9.26 1.51 13.94
C GLN A 127 -10.13 2.62 14.55
N ALA A 128 -10.95 3.29 13.74
CA ALA A 128 -11.79 4.39 14.19
C ALA A 128 -12.96 3.94 15.07
N THR A 129 -13.51 2.74 14.89
CA THR A 129 -14.62 2.25 15.71
C THR A 129 -14.17 1.63 17.02
N PHE A 130 -13.07 0.86 17.02
CA PHE A 130 -12.65 0.05 18.16
C PHE A 130 -11.49 0.63 18.95
N SER A 131 -10.74 1.61 18.44
CA SER A 131 -9.73 2.30 19.23
C SER A 131 -10.39 3.37 20.10
N THR A 132 -10.44 3.13 21.41
CA THR A 132 -10.85 4.13 22.39
C THR A 132 -9.79 5.21 22.51
N GLU A 133 -8.52 4.81 22.61
CA GLU A 133 -7.39 5.73 22.81
C GLU A 133 -7.21 6.66 21.61
N LEU A 134 -7.29 6.14 20.38
CA LEU A 134 -7.18 6.98 19.18
C LEU A 134 -8.32 8.00 19.10
N ARG A 135 -9.54 7.64 19.53
CA ARG A 135 -10.68 8.56 19.56
C ARG A 135 -10.62 9.56 20.71
N ALA A 136 -9.98 9.20 21.82
CA ALA A 136 -9.71 10.11 22.92
C ALA A 136 -8.65 11.15 22.52
N GLU A 137 -7.63 10.71 21.76
CA GLU A 137 -6.51 11.54 21.34
C GLU A 137 -6.81 12.42 20.11
N LEU A 138 -7.62 11.93 19.17
CA LEU A 138 -7.87 12.58 17.89
C LEU A 138 -9.34 12.99 17.71
N SER A 139 -9.55 14.24 17.32
CA SER A 139 -10.85 14.69 16.82
C SER A 139 -11.20 14.01 15.48
N PRO A 140 -12.48 13.94 15.08
CA PRO A 140 -12.88 13.32 13.81
C PRO A 140 -12.14 13.88 12.57
N VAL A 141 -11.86 15.18 12.58
CA VAL A 141 -11.08 15.84 11.51
C VAL A 141 -9.62 15.36 11.52
N SER A 142 -9.04 15.19 12.71
CA SER A 142 -7.68 14.68 12.87
C SER A 142 -7.56 13.20 12.45
N ILE A 143 -8.60 12.40 12.68
CA ILE A 143 -8.66 11.01 12.18
C ILE A 143 -8.68 10.98 10.64
N ALA A 144 -9.42 11.88 10.00
CA ALA A 144 -9.41 12.00 8.54
C ALA A 144 -8.02 12.41 8.02
N ALA A 145 -7.37 13.36 8.68
CA ALA A 145 -6.02 13.81 8.33
C ALA A 145 -4.98 12.67 8.49
N TYR A 146 -5.00 11.97 9.63
CA TYR A 146 -4.19 10.77 9.88
C TYR A 146 -4.38 9.71 8.78
N THR A 147 -5.64 9.44 8.41
CA THR A 147 -5.98 8.48 7.36
C THR A 147 -5.39 8.88 6.00
N LEU A 148 -5.48 10.17 5.64
CA LEU A 148 -4.92 10.69 4.40
C LEU A 148 -3.39 10.61 4.39
N MET A 149 -2.73 10.94 5.50
CA MET A 149 -1.26 10.83 5.62
C MET A 149 -0.79 9.38 5.41
N LEU A 150 -1.43 8.41 6.06
CA LEU A 150 -1.11 7.00 5.86
C LEU A 150 -1.39 6.54 4.42
N THR A 151 -2.47 7.06 3.82
CA THR A 151 -2.81 6.79 2.42
C THR A 151 -1.73 7.30 1.47
N ALA A 152 -1.23 8.53 1.69
CA ALA A 152 -0.15 9.10 0.90
C ALA A 152 1.12 8.24 0.97
N LEU A 153 1.53 7.85 2.17
CA LEU A 153 2.70 6.99 2.39
C LEU A 153 2.51 5.63 1.71
N ALA A 154 1.34 5.00 1.88
CA ALA A 154 1.07 3.71 1.30
C ALA A 154 1.04 3.74 -0.24
N ILE A 155 0.41 4.74 -0.86
CA ILE A 155 0.35 4.87 -2.31
C ILE A 155 1.75 5.05 -2.90
N MET A 156 2.60 5.87 -2.27
CA MET A 156 3.99 6.05 -2.73
C MET A 156 4.74 4.71 -2.79
N ILE A 157 4.66 3.91 -1.74
CA ILE A 157 5.36 2.61 -1.69
C ILE A 157 4.73 1.62 -2.69
N ASN A 158 3.40 1.58 -2.79
CA ASN A 158 2.71 0.72 -3.75
C ASN A 158 3.12 1.01 -5.20
N LEU A 159 3.27 2.28 -5.57
CA LEU A 159 3.72 2.67 -6.90
C LEU A 159 5.14 2.20 -7.20
N ILE A 160 6.05 2.26 -6.21
CA ILE A 160 7.39 1.69 -6.35
C ILE A 160 7.31 0.19 -6.65
N TYR A 161 6.47 -0.54 -5.92
CA TYR A 161 6.25 -1.97 -6.16
C TYR A 161 5.66 -2.26 -7.54
N ILE A 162 4.69 -1.47 -8.01
CA ILE A 162 4.17 -1.59 -9.38
C ILE A 162 5.27 -1.33 -10.41
N MET A 163 6.10 -0.30 -10.23
CA MET A 163 7.20 -0.03 -11.15
C MET A 163 8.20 -1.20 -11.19
N MET A 164 8.49 -1.82 -10.05
CA MET A 164 9.34 -3.00 -9.96
C MET A 164 8.70 -4.22 -10.62
N GLU A 165 7.41 -4.44 -10.40
CA GLU A 165 6.62 -5.51 -11.04
C GLU A 165 6.67 -5.41 -12.57
N LEU A 166 6.49 -4.20 -13.09
CA LEU A 166 6.50 -3.93 -14.53
C LEU A 166 7.91 -4.03 -15.13
N SER A 167 8.96 -3.86 -14.33
CA SER A 167 10.35 -3.83 -14.82
C SER A 167 11.08 -5.17 -14.70
N TYR A 168 10.76 -5.98 -13.70
CA TYR A 168 11.56 -7.15 -13.34
C TYR A 168 10.90 -8.49 -13.71
N ASN A 169 11.74 -9.52 -13.85
CA ASN A 169 11.30 -10.92 -13.89
C ASN A 169 11.06 -11.41 -12.46
N GLY A 170 10.25 -12.46 -12.28
CA GLY A 170 9.78 -12.91 -10.95
C GLY A 170 10.87 -13.06 -9.88
N ARG A 171 12.03 -13.62 -10.24
CA ARG A 171 13.15 -13.79 -9.29
C ARG A 171 13.79 -12.46 -8.85
N LYS A 172 13.98 -11.51 -9.77
CA LYS A 172 14.54 -10.17 -9.47
C LYS A 172 13.55 -9.37 -8.62
N TYR A 173 12.26 -9.49 -8.92
CA TYR A 173 11.19 -8.88 -8.13
C TYR A 173 11.21 -9.37 -6.68
N MET A 174 11.27 -10.70 -6.48
CA MET A 174 11.35 -11.30 -5.15
C MET A 174 12.58 -10.82 -4.35
N LYS A 175 13.79 -10.87 -4.95
CA LYS A 175 15.01 -10.37 -4.28
C LYS A 175 14.83 -8.92 -3.85
N SER A 176 14.20 -8.11 -4.69
CA SER A 176 13.99 -6.71 -4.38
C SER A 176 12.96 -6.50 -3.27
N ILE A 177 11.90 -7.31 -3.19
CA ILE A 177 10.97 -7.28 -2.04
C ILE A 177 11.71 -7.61 -0.74
N PHE A 178 12.54 -8.65 -0.71
CA PHE A 178 13.31 -9.00 0.49
C PHE A 178 14.27 -7.90 0.89
N ILE A 179 14.93 -7.24 -0.07
CA ILE A 179 15.77 -6.07 0.20
C ILE A 179 14.93 -4.94 0.79
N THR A 180 13.76 -4.63 0.21
CA THR A 180 12.89 -3.58 0.73
C THR A 180 12.38 -3.90 2.14
N LEU A 181 12.00 -5.15 2.42
CA LEU A 181 11.63 -5.59 3.76
C LEU A 181 12.79 -5.44 4.76
N GLY A 182 14.01 -5.80 4.35
CA GLY A 182 15.21 -5.59 5.15
C GLY A 182 15.44 -4.10 5.47
N ILE A 183 15.33 -3.23 4.47
CA ILE A 183 15.46 -1.77 4.64
C ILE A 183 14.38 -1.25 5.59
N ILE A 184 13.12 -1.64 5.41
CA ILE A 184 12.01 -1.26 6.30
C ILE A 184 12.30 -1.68 7.74
N THR A 185 12.75 -2.92 7.94
CA THR A 185 13.08 -3.45 9.27
C THR A 185 14.19 -2.63 9.94
N VAL A 186 15.25 -2.34 9.19
CA VAL A 186 16.38 -1.54 9.68
C VAL A 186 15.95 -0.12 10.03
N ILE A 187 15.13 0.52 9.19
CA ILE A 187 14.58 1.86 9.47
C ILE A 187 13.73 1.85 10.74
N SER A 188 12.82 0.87 10.89
CA SER A 188 12.00 0.73 12.10
C SER A 188 12.84 0.56 13.37
N ILE A 189 13.92 -0.25 13.30
CA ILE A 189 14.83 -0.43 14.43
C ILE A 189 15.55 0.88 14.77
N PHE A 190 16.07 1.61 13.78
CA PHE A 190 16.75 2.89 14.03
C PHE A 190 15.84 3.96 14.64
N ILE A 191 14.59 4.05 14.17
CA ILE A 191 13.59 4.97 14.72
C ILE A 191 13.30 4.62 16.18
N ALA A 192 13.07 3.33 16.46
CA ALA A 192 12.81 2.83 17.80
C ALA A 192 13.99 3.04 18.77
N LEU A 193 15.23 2.83 18.31
CA LEU A 193 16.43 3.09 19.11
C LEU A 193 16.60 4.57 19.45
N SER A 194 16.13 5.45 18.57
CA SER A 194 16.11 6.90 18.81
C SER A 194 14.98 7.34 19.76
N GLY A 195 14.16 6.40 20.24
CA GLY A 195 12.99 6.69 21.07
C GLY A 195 11.79 7.25 20.29
N GLY A 196 11.85 7.25 18.96
CA GLY A 196 10.76 7.73 18.10
C GLY A 196 9.82 6.62 17.65
N SER A 197 8.69 7.03 17.06
CA SER A 197 7.82 6.16 16.26
C SER A 197 7.25 6.95 15.08
N LEU A 198 7.30 6.35 13.90
CA LEU A 198 6.68 6.89 12.69
C LEU A 198 5.17 7.02 12.89
N VAL A 199 4.50 5.98 13.38
CA VAL A 199 3.04 6.00 13.55
C VAL A 199 2.63 7.04 14.59
N LEU A 200 3.31 7.12 15.73
CA LEU A 200 3.03 8.15 16.74
C LEU A 200 3.31 9.56 16.21
N THR A 201 4.35 9.74 15.37
CA THR A 201 4.62 11.03 14.72
C THR A 201 3.49 11.42 13.78
N VAL A 202 2.94 10.49 13.01
CA VAL A 202 1.79 10.75 12.13
C VAL A 202 0.55 11.12 12.96
N ILE A 203 0.30 10.41 14.08
CA ILE A 203 -0.79 10.75 15.02
C ILE A 203 -0.58 12.16 15.59
N HIS A 204 0.63 12.49 16.04
CA HIS A 204 0.96 13.80 16.59
C HIS A 204 0.76 14.92 15.57
N VAL A 205 1.28 14.77 14.36
CA VAL A 205 1.11 15.77 13.29
C VAL A 205 -0.37 15.93 12.91
N ALA A 206 -1.12 14.83 12.84
CA ALA A 206 -2.55 14.87 12.55
C ALA A 206 -3.36 15.57 13.67
N LYS A 207 -2.94 15.42 14.93
CA LYS A 207 -3.57 16.06 16.09
C LYS A 207 -3.39 17.58 16.08
N TYR A 208 -2.16 18.06 15.87
CA TYR A 208 -1.84 19.49 15.97
C TYR A 208 -2.06 20.26 14.65
N TYR A 209 -1.89 19.61 13.50
CA TYR A 209 -1.99 20.24 12.18
C TYR A 209 -2.91 19.46 11.22
N PRO A 210 -4.19 19.20 11.56
CA PRO A 210 -5.07 18.34 10.77
C PRO A 210 -5.32 18.86 9.35
N TRP A 211 -5.58 20.15 9.18
CA TRP A 211 -5.84 20.74 7.85
C TRP A 211 -4.60 20.73 6.95
N LEU A 212 -3.46 21.19 7.47
CA LEU A 212 -2.22 21.27 6.69
C LEU A 212 -1.77 19.88 6.25
N SER A 213 -1.79 18.92 7.18
CA SER A 213 -1.40 17.54 6.92
C SER A 213 -2.32 16.86 5.90
N ALA A 214 -3.64 17.08 5.98
CA ALA A 214 -4.59 16.57 4.99
C ALA A 214 -4.35 17.14 3.58
N ILE A 215 -4.13 18.46 3.46
CA ILE A 215 -3.86 19.12 2.17
C ILE A 215 -2.56 18.59 1.56
N LEU A 216 -1.49 18.50 2.37
CA LEU A 216 -0.21 17.95 1.93
C LEU A 216 -0.34 16.50 1.49
N ALA A 217 -1.07 15.67 2.26
CA ALA A 217 -1.31 14.28 1.90
C ALA A 217 -2.06 14.15 0.56
N LEU A 218 -3.11 14.95 0.34
CA LEU A 218 -3.84 14.97 -0.94
C LEU A 218 -2.92 15.40 -2.11
N GLY A 219 -2.09 16.40 -1.90
CA GLY A 219 -1.09 16.83 -2.88
C GLY A 219 -0.12 15.69 -3.23
N VAL A 220 0.41 15.00 -2.22
CA VAL A 220 1.29 13.85 -2.41
C VAL A 220 0.58 12.72 -3.15
N ILE A 221 -0.67 12.39 -2.80
CA ILE A 221 -1.46 11.35 -3.48
C ILE A 221 -1.65 11.69 -4.96
N ALA A 222 -2.06 12.93 -5.27
CA ALA A 222 -2.27 13.37 -6.64
C ALA A 222 -0.96 13.31 -7.46
N CYS A 223 0.13 13.86 -6.93
CA CYS A 223 1.44 13.81 -7.56
C CYS A 223 1.93 12.36 -7.76
N ALA A 224 1.79 11.52 -6.73
CA ALA A 224 2.18 10.12 -6.77
C ALA A 224 1.43 9.37 -7.88
N LEU A 225 0.10 9.52 -7.98
CA LEU A 225 -0.68 8.86 -9.04
C LEU A 225 -0.31 9.35 -10.45
N MET A 226 -0.07 10.66 -10.64
CA MET A 226 0.37 11.19 -11.94
C MET A 226 1.75 10.66 -12.35
N LEU A 227 2.72 10.67 -11.43
CA LEU A 227 4.06 10.13 -11.63
C LEU A 227 4.03 8.60 -11.79
N GLY A 228 3.11 7.93 -11.10
CA GLY A 228 2.88 6.49 -11.16
C GLY A 228 2.46 6.04 -12.56
N ILE A 229 1.48 6.71 -13.17
CA ILE A 229 0.99 6.39 -14.52
C ILE A 229 2.09 6.62 -15.56
N THR A 230 2.76 7.78 -15.51
CA THR A 230 3.82 8.13 -16.46
C THR A 230 5.04 7.21 -16.30
N GLY A 231 5.44 6.92 -15.06
CA GLY A 231 6.50 5.98 -14.72
C GLY A 231 6.20 4.56 -15.19
N ALA A 232 5.01 4.05 -14.89
CA ALA A 232 4.56 2.72 -15.33
C ALA A 232 4.59 2.59 -16.86
N ARG A 233 4.07 3.60 -17.58
CA ARG A 233 4.11 3.65 -19.05
C ARG A 233 5.55 3.59 -19.58
N ASN A 234 6.45 4.39 -19.00
CA ASN A 234 7.85 4.45 -19.43
C ASN A 234 8.59 3.14 -19.17
N ARG A 235 8.31 2.46 -18.04
CA ARG A 235 8.90 1.15 -17.74
C ARG A 235 8.42 0.06 -18.70
N ILE A 236 7.12 0.02 -18.99
CA ILE A 236 6.58 -0.95 -19.98
C ILE A 236 7.18 -0.70 -21.35
N ARG A 237 7.36 0.56 -21.78
CA ARG A 237 7.97 0.88 -23.08
C ARG A 237 9.43 0.44 -23.18
N LYS A 238 10.22 0.62 -22.11
CA LYS A 238 11.65 0.29 -22.08
C LYS A 238 11.94 -1.20 -21.89
N ARG A 239 10.94 -2.00 -21.52
CA ARG A 239 11.12 -3.44 -21.30
C ARG A 239 11.09 -4.16 -22.64
N ASP A 240 12.25 -4.64 -23.08
CA ASP A 240 12.31 -5.60 -24.18
C ASP A 240 11.81 -6.95 -23.68
N ILE A 241 10.91 -7.54 -24.45
CA ILE A 241 10.35 -8.86 -24.20
C ILE A 241 10.85 -9.72 -25.36
N VAL A 242 12.12 -10.10 -25.26
CA VAL A 242 12.82 -11.03 -26.15
C VAL A 242 13.48 -12.06 -25.27
#